data_AF-A0A7K3S0Q7-F1
#
_entry.id   AF-A0A7K3S0Q7-F1
#
_cell.length_a   1.000
_cell.length_b   1.000
_cell.length_c   1.000
_cell.angle_alpha   90.00
_cell.angle_beta   90.00
_cell.angle_gamma   90.00
#
_symmetry.space_group_name_H-M   'P 1'
#
loop_
_entity.id
_entity.type
_entity.pdbx_description
1 polymer ?
#
loop_
_entity_poly.entity_id
_entity_poly.type
_entity_poly.pdbx_seq_one_letter_code
_entity_poly.pdbx_strand_id
1 'polypeptide(L)'
;MFVAWRDLRFAKGRFALMGSVVVLITLLVGLLSGLTAGLARENTSAVTGLDADHLAFAAPPDGQAESFADSTVREDDWRAWAARPGVAAAQPVGIRTLNAT
;
A
#
# COMPACT_ATOMS: atom_id res chain seq x y z
N MET A 1 -1.72 -38.70 -30.02
CA MET A 1 -2.31 -38.57 -28.67
C MET A 1 -3.33 -37.43 -28.69
N PHE A 2 -4.58 -37.70 -29.10
CA PHE A 2 -5.62 -36.66 -29.33
C PHE A 2 -6.96 -36.98 -28.65
N VAL A 3 -6.95 -37.89 -27.68
CA VAL A 3 -8.17 -38.37 -26.99
C VAL A 3 -8.79 -37.26 -26.15
N ALA A 4 -7.97 -36.43 -25.48
CA ALA A 4 -8.43 -35.37 -24.58
C ALA A 4 -9.34 -34.32 -25.26
N TRP A 5 -9.02 -33.89 -26.49
CA TRP A 5 -9.81 -32.86 -27.18
C TRP A 5 -11.18 -33.39 -27.63
N ARG A 6 -11.25 -34.68 -27.99
CA ARG A 6 -12.52 -35.34 -28.35
C ARG A 6 -13.39 -35.61 -27.12
N ASP A 7 -12.78 -36.00 -26.02
CA ASP A 7 -13.49 -36.29 -24.76
C ASP A 7 -14.07 -35.02 -24.10
N LEU A 8 -13.35 -33.88 -24.23
CA LEU A 8 -13.84 -32.55 -23.85
C LEU A 8 -15.12 -32.16 -24.61
N ARG A 9 -15.25 -32.58 -25.88
CA ARG A 9 -16.38 -32.29 -26.76
C ARG A 9 -17.57 -33.25 -26.57
N PHE A 10 -17.38 -34.43 -25.98
CA PHE A 10 -18.48 -35.35 -25.63
C PHE A 10 -19.13 -34.98 -24.29
N ALA A 11 -18.34 -34.47 -23.34
CA ALA A 11 -18.79 -34.09 -22.01
C ALA A 11 -18.97 -32.56 -21.84
N LYS A 12 -19.52 -31.90 -22.88
CA LYS A 12 -19.65 -30.43 -23.01
C LYS A 12 -20.19 -29.73 -21.77
N GLY A 13 -21.22 -30.28 -21.12
CA GLY A 13 -21.87 -29.65 -19.96
C GLY A 13 -20.94 -29.53 -18.76
N ARG A 14 -20.36 -30.65 -18.29
CA ARG A 14 -19.50 -30.65 -17.10
C ARG A 14 -18.19 -29.90 -17.31
N PHE A 15 -17.60 -29.97 -18.51
CA PHE A 15 -16.35 -29.27 -18.80
C PHE A 15 -16.56 -27.77 -19.00
N ALA A 16 -17.66 -27.36 -19.64
CA ALA A 16 -18.02 -25.95 -19.69
C ALA A 16 -18.30 -25.41 -18.29
N LEU A 17 -19.03 -26.16 -17.45
CA LEU A 17 -19.32 -25.76 -16.07
C LEU A 17 -18.02 -25.63 -15.24
N MET A 18 -17.14 -26.62 -15.27
CA MET A 18 -15.85 -26.56 -14.56
C MET A 18 -14.95 -25.44 -15.08
N GLY A 19 -14.86 -25.26 -16.40
CA GLY A 19 -14.08 -24.17 -17.00
C GLY A 19 -14.62 -22.80 -16.57
N SER A 20 -15.93 -22.60 -16.62
CA SER A 20 -16.59 -21.37 -16.16
C SER A 20 -16.33 -21.09 -14.68
N VAL A 21 -16.41 -22.12 -13.82
CA VAL A 21 -16.12 -21.96 -12.38
C VAL A 21 -14.67 -21.55 -12.16
N VAL A 22 -13.71 -22.17 -12.84
CA VAL A 22 -12.29 -21.80 -12.73
C VAL A 22 -12.07 -20.35 -13.20
N VAL A 23 -12.69 -19.95 -14.31
CA VAL A 23 -12.62 -18.57 -14.80
C VAL A 23 -13.23 -17.59 -13.81
N LEU A 24 -14.40 -17.88 -13.26
CA LEU A 24 -15.09 -17.04 -12.28
C LEU A 24 -14.28 -16.88 -11.00
N ILE A 25 -13.69 -17.96 -10.48
CA ILE A 25 -12.82 -17.91 -9.30
C ILE A 25 -11.57 -17.07 -9.60
N THR A 26 -10.94 -17.28 -10.76
CA THR A 26 -9.75 -16.50 -11.16
C THR A 26 -10.07 -15.01 -11.27
N LEU A 27 -11.21 -14.66 -11.88
CA LEU A 27 -11.71 -13.30 -11.95
C LEU A 27 -11.92 -12.71 -10.56
N LEU A 28 -12.62 -13.43 -9.68
CA LEU A 28 -12.90 -12.99 -8.31
C LEU A 28 -11.62 -12.70 -7.53
N VAL A 29 -10.64 -13.60 -7.58
CA VAL A 29 -9.36 -13.44 -6.89
C VAL A 29 -8.56 -12.26 -7.46
N GLY A 30 -8.57 -12.09 -8.78
CA GLY A 30 -7.93 -10.95 -9.44
C GLY A 30 -8.57 -9.61 -9.06
N LEU A 31 -9.91 -9.54 -9.07
CA LEU A 31 -10.69 -8.38 -8.65
C LEU A 31 -10.44 -8.03 -7.18
N LEU A 32 -10.50 -9.01 -6.28
CA LEU A 32 -10.24 -8.78 -4.86
C LEU A 32 -8.82 -8.28 -4.63
N SER A 33 -7.82 -8.90 -5.27
CA SER A 33 -6.42 -8.46 -5.17
C SER A 33 -6.23 -7.05 -5.71
N GLY A 34 -6.85 -6.75 -6.86
CA GLY A 34 -6.79 -5.42 -7.48
C GLY A 34 -7.47 -4.35 -6.64
N LEU A 35 -8.64 -4.64 -6.07
CA LEU A 35 -9.36 -3.71 -5.21
C LEU A 35 -8.60 -3.47 -3.89
N THR A 36 -8.10 -4.52 -3.25
CA THR A 36 -7.29 -4.39 -2.03
C THR A 36 -6.03 -3.58 -2.29
N ALA A 37 -5.33 -3.83 -3.40
CA ALA A 37 -4.14 -3.05 -3.78
C ALA A 37 -4.48 -1.60 -4.11
N GLY A 38 -5.59 -1.34 -4.81
CA GLY A 38 -6.07 0.00 -5.15
C GLY A 38 -6.43 0.82 -3.91
N LEU A 39 -7.22 0.23 -3.00
CA LEU A 39 -7.59 0.88 -1.73
C LEU A 39 -6.38 1.11 -0.84
N ALA A 40 -5.45 0.15 -0.78
CA ALA A 40 -4.20 0.33 -0.05
C ALA A 40 -3.38 1.50 -0.64
N ARG A 41 -3.30 1.60 -1.97
CA ARG A 41 -2.59 2.69 -2.65
C ARG A 41 -3.27 4.04 -2.43
N GLU A 42 -4.59 4.12 -2.47
CA GLU A 42 -5.34 5.35 -2.21
C GLU A 42 -5.14 5.81 -0.76
N ASN A 43 -5.26 4.91 0.21
CA ASN A 43 -5.08 5.21 1.64
C ASN A 43 -3.63 5.63 1.97
N THR A 44 -2.65 5.06 1.29
CA THR A 44 -1.22 5.38 1.50
C THR A 44 -0.67 6.43 0.52
N SER A 45 -1.48 6.94 -0.42
CA SER A 45 -1.04 7.89 -1.44
C SER A 45 -0.48 9.18 -0.85
N ALA A 46 -1.09 9.66 0.24
CA ALA A 46 -0.62 10.83 0.97
C ALA A 46 0.76 10.64 1.61
N VAL A 47 1.12 9.41 1.99
CA VAL A 47 2.41 9.08 2.60
C VAL A 47 3.47 8.74 1.54
N THR A 48 3.10 7.93 0.56
CA THR A 48 3.98 7.50 -0.54
C THR A 48 4.27 8.59 -1.57
N GLY A 49 3.45 9.66 -1.59
CA GLY A 49 3.67 10.84 -2.42
C GLY A 49 4.52 11.92 -1.77
N LEU A 50 4.99 11.73 -0.52
CA LEU A 50 5.97 12.65 0.07
C LEU A 50 7.30 12.51 -0.68
N ASP A 51 7.76 13.63 -1.21
CA ASP A 51 9.08 13.76 -1.83
C ASP A 51 10.15 13.90 -0.73
N ALA A 52 10.29 12.85 0.09
CA ALA A 52 11.19 12.80 1.23
C ALA A 52 11.93 11.45 1.26
N ASP A 53 13.25 11.49 1.22
CA ASP A 53 14.10 10.30 1.31
C ASP A 53 14.14 9.73 2.75
N HIS A 54 13.99 10.60 3.74
CA HIS A 54 14.06 10.26 5.16
C HIS A 54 13.04 11.05 5.98
N LEU A 55 12.42 10.37 6.95
CA LEU A 55 11.53 10.97 7.94
C LEU A 55 12.21 10.88 9.31
N ALA A 56 12.34 12.02 9.98
CA ALA A 56 12.90 12.10 11.33
C ALA A 56 11.79 12.37 12.35
N PHE A 57 11.85 11.67 13.48
CA PHE A 57 10.90 11.81 14.59
C PHE A 57 11.62 12.38 15.82
N ALA A 58 10.87 13.01 16.70
CA ALA A 58 11.32 13.26 18.05
C ALA A 58 11.56 11.92 18.76
N ALA A 59 12.60 11.84 19.58
CA ALA A 59 12.89 10.63 20.34
C ALA A 59 11.71 10.30 21.27
N PRO A 60 11.04 9.14 21.10
CA PRO A 60 9.94 8.77 21.96
C PRO A 60 10.44 8.47 23.39
N PRO A 61 9.58 8.59 24.42
CA PRO A 61 9.90 8.14 25.77
C PRO A 61 10.34 6.66 25.79
N ASP A 62 11.20 6.29 26.73
CA ASP A 62 11.75 4.93 26.83
C ASP A 62 10.65 3.86 26.74
N GLY A 63 10.78 2.97 25.75
CA GLY A 63 9.87 1.85 25.51
C GLY A 63 8.67 2.14 24.59
N GLN A 64 8.56 3.35 24.02
CA GLN A 64 7.55 3.67 23.01
C GLN A 64 8.15 3.68 21.59
N ALA A 65 7.36 3.26 20.60
CA ALA A 65 7.71 3.36 19.20
C ALA A 65 7.50 4.80 18.68
N GLU A 66 8.15 5.14 17.57
CA GLU A 66 7.99 6.43 16.90
C GLU A 66 6.54 6.64 16.45
N SER A 67 5.95 7.79 16.80
CA SER A 67 4.56 8.14 16.47
C SER A 67 4.51 9.33 15.51
N PHE A 68 3.81 9.16 14.39
CA PHE A 68 3.51 10.25 13.46
C PHE A 68 2.53 11.28 14.04
N ALA A 69 1.69 10.89 15.02
CA ALA A 69 0.68 11.76 15.61
C ALA A 69 1.22 12.55 16.81
N ASP A 70 2.16 11.97 17.55
CA ASP A 70 2.64 12.53 18.83
C ASP A 70 4.06 13.11 18.73
N SER A 71 4.80 12.81 17.65
CA SER A 71 6.13 13.37 17.43
C SER A 71 6.06 14.86 17.13
N THR A 72 6.77 15.66 17.93
CA THR A 72 6.92 17.10 17.73
C THR A 72 8.40 17.46 17.67
N VAL A 73 8.85 17.83 16.47
CA VAL A 73 10.22 18.30 16.24
C VAL A 73 10.22 19.82 16.30
N ARG A 74 11.06 20.41 17.17
CA ARG A 74 11.10 21.86 17.35
C ARG A 74 11.78 22.52 16.15
N GLU A 75 11.46 23.80 15.94
CA GLU A 75 12.00 24.56 14.80
C GLU A 75 13.53 24.61 14.79
N ASP A 76 14.14 24.83 15.95
CA ASP A 76 15.59 24.87 16.11
C ASP A 76 16.24 23.55 15.66
N ASP A 77 15.58 22.41 15.92
CA ASP A 77 16.13 21.08 15.68
C ASP A 77 16.13 20.73 14.19
N TRP A 78 15.01 20.93 13.49
CA TRP A 78 14.96 20.61 12.04
C TRP A 78 15.81 21.59 11.22
N ARG A 79 15.94 22.85 11.65
CA ARG A 79 16.85 23.82 11.00
C ARG A 79 18.31 23.45 11.20
N ALA A 80 18.68 22.96 12.38
CA ALA A 80 20.03 22.44 12.62
C ALA A 80 20.34 21.24 11.71
N TRP A 81 19.35 20.36 11.48
CA TRP A 81 19.48 19.26 10.51
C TRP A 81 19.58 19.73 9.06
N ALA A 82 18.83 20.75 8.66
CA ALA A 82 18.90 21.34 7.32
C ALA A 82 20.30 21.88 6.98
N ALA A 83 21.05 22.34 7.98
CA ALA A 83 22.40 22.86 7.81
C ALA A 83 23.50 21.77 7.76
N ARG A 84 23.15 20.48 7.90
CA ARG A 84 24.12 19.39 7.91
C ARG A 84 24.63 19.11 6.49
N PRO A 85 25.94 18.88 6.31
CA PRO A 85 26.49 18.52 5.01
C PRO A 85 25.88 17.21 4.52
N GLY A 86 25.36 17.22 3.28
CA GLY A 86 24.67 16.08 2.66
C GLY A 86 23.14 16.15 2.71
N VAL A 87 22.55 17.11 3.44
CA VAL A 87 21.10 17.34 3.44
C VAL A 87 20.73 18.33 2.33
N ALA A 88 19.97 17.89 1.35
CA ALA A 88 19.53 18.74 0.24
C ALA A 88 18.42 19.72 0.66
N ALA A 89 17.46 19.23 1.45
CA ALA A 89 16.41 20.04 2.07
C ALA A 89 15.90 19.31 3.32
N ALA A 90 15.54 20.07 4.35
CA ALA A 90 14.75 19.56 5.46
C ALA A 90 13.56 20.50 5.65
N GLN A 91 12.36 19.93 5.75
CA GLN A 91 11.12 20.69 5.88
C GLN A 91 10.26 20.06 6.98
N PRO A 92 9.55 20.87 7.79
CA PRO A 92 8.63 20.35 8.78
C PRO A 92 7.40 19.76 8.09
N VAL A 93 6.99 18.57 8.52
CA VAL A 93 5.76 17.90 8.05
C VAL A 93 4.70 17.96 9.14
N GLY A 94 3.55 18.54 8.83
CA GLY A 94 2.38 18.56 9.71
C GLY A 94 1.34 17.54 9.27
N ILE A 95 0.98 16.61 10.15
CA ILE A 95 -0.04 15.59 9.87
C ILE A 95 -1.35 16.01 10.55
N ARG A 96 -2.46 16.01 9.80
CA ARG A 96 -3.81 16.22 10.34
C ARG A 96 -4.69 15.06 9.91
N THR A 97 -5.30 14.39 10.89
CA THR A 97 -6.32 13.37 10.65
C THR A 97 -7.68 14.03 10.60
N LEU A 98 -8.45 13.73 9.55
CA LEU A 98 -9.83 14.19 9.38
C LEU A 98 -10.74 12.97 9.52
N ASN A 99 -11.71 13.05 10.43
CA ASN A 99 -12.74 12.02 10.54
C ASN A 99 -13.94 12.44 9.67
N ALA A 100 -14.41 11.52 8.82
CA ALA A 100 -15.67 11.70 8.10
C ALA A 100 -16.84 11.39 9.04
N THR A 101 -17.78 12.32 9.19
CA THR A 101 -19.06 12.15 9.91
C THR A 101 -20.07 11.40 9.06
#